data_AF-A0A1Y1KQV0-F1
#
_entry.id   AF-A0A1Y1KQV0-F1
#
_cell.length_a   1.000
_cell.length_b   1.000
_cell.length_c   1.000
_cell.angle_alpha   90.00
_cell.angle_beta   90.00
_cell.angle_gamma   90.00
#
_symmetry.space_group_name_H-M   'P 1'
#
loop_
_entity.id
_entity.type
_entity.pdbx_description
1 polymer ?
#
loop_
_entity_poly.entity_id
_entity_poly.type
_entity_poly.pdbx_seq_one_letter_code
_entity_poly.pdbx_strand_id
1 'polypeptide(L)'
;KMDIAALDHRYAIVEPGEKCYVCGLPLLSRQFFVFPCQHSFHSDCMGRKVLEYSGFGHSKKIRQLQMQIHKGLVNGAKREAVVAELDALVASACILCSDFAIKRIDEPFISTDDNP
;
A
#
# COMPACT_ATOMS: atom_id res chain seq x y z
N LYS A 1 -2.60 20.19 30.03
CA LYS A 1 -1.46 20.68 29.20
C LYS A 1 -0.39 19.58 29.00
N MET A 2 -0.76 18.29 28.90
CA MET A 2 0.19 17.18 28.65
C MET A 2 -0.35 16.03 27.79
N ASP A 3 -1.64 15.95 27.46
CA ASP A 3 -2.19 14.78 26.76
C ASP A 3 -2.10 14.80 25.22
N ILE A 4 -1.72 15.93 24.61
CA ILE A 4 -1.67 16.07 23.13
C ILE A 4 -0.27 15.73 22.57
N ALA A 5 0.77 15.69 23.42
CA ALA A 5 2.14 15.39 23.00
C ALA A 5 2.43 13.88 22.87
N ALA A 6 1.52 13.00 23.31
CA ALA A 6 1.74 11.56 23.41
C ALA A 6 1.41 10.76 22.12
N LEU A 7 1.08 11.42 21.01
CA LEU A 7 0.59 10.73 19.79
C LEU A 7 1.45 10.92 18.53
N ASP A 8 2.51 11.72 18.55
CA ASP A 8 3.11 12.24 17.29
C ASP A 8 4.55 11.83 16.98
N HIS A 9 5.03 10.71 17.53
CA HIS A 9 6.27 10.08 17.07
C HIS A 9 6.06 8.60 16.81
N ARG A 10 5.22 8.26 15.82
CA ARG A 10 5.17 6.90 15.27
C ARG A 10 6.33 6.72 14.31
N TYR A 11 7.49 6.35 14.84
CA TYR A 11 8.60 5.89 14.02
C TYR A 11 8.44 4.38 13.78
N ALA A 12 8.83 3.93 12.59
CA ALA A 12 8.99 2.51 12.29
C ALA A 12 10.48 2.25 12.06
N ILE A 13 11.02 1.24 12.75
CA ILE A 13 12.38 0.77 12.50
C ILE A 13 12.30 -0.23 11.36
N VAL A 14 13.08 0.01 10.31
CA VAL A 14 13.22 -0.91 9.17
C VAL A 14 14.63 -1.49 9.24
N GLU A 15 14.73 -2.78 9.48
CA GLU A 15 16.02 -3.46 9.62
C GLU A 15 16.66 -3.70 8.24
N PRO A 16 18.00 -3.63 8.12
CA PRO A 16 18.69 -4.06 6.92
C PRO A 16 18.33 -5.51 6.56
N GLY A 17 17.85 -5.71 5.33
CA GLY A 17 17.41 -7.02 4.85
C GLY A 17 15.91 -7.27 4.99
N GLU A 18 15.13 -6.33 5.53
CA GLU A 18 13.67 -6.38 5.45
C GLU A 18 13.21 -6.46 3.98
N LYS A 19 12.18 -7.27 3.72
CA LYS A 19 11.70 -7.62 2.38
C LYS A 19 10.25 -7.19 2.22
N CYS A 20 9.89 -6.80 1.00
CA CYS A 20 8.51 -6.60 0.63
C CYS A 20 7.73 -7.92 0.74
N TYR A 21 6.59 -7.92 1.46
CA TYR A 21 5.76 -9.11 1.65
C TYR A 21 5.07 -9.63 0.38
N VAL A 22 5.06 -8.84 -0.70
CA VAL A 22 4.43 -9.25 -1.97
C VAL A 22 5.44 -9.87 -2.93
N CYS A 23 6.65 -9.31 -3.06
CA CYS A 23 7.63 -9.76 -4.05
C CYS A 23 8.88 -10.41 -3.46
N GLY A 24 9.07 -10.35 -2.14
CA GLY A 24 10.24 -10.92 -1.45
C GLY A 24 11.57 -10.21 -1.70
N LEU A 25 11.59 -9.14 -2.51
CA LEU A 25 12.79 -8.36 -2.80
C LEU A 25 13.10 -7.36 -1.65
N PRO A 26 14.37 -6.90 -1.53
CA PRO A 26 14.77 -5.96 -0.49
C PRO A 26 13.89 -4.70 -0.47
N LEU A 27 13.34 -4.37 0.71
CA LEU A 27 12.35 -3.30 0.88
C LEU A 27 12.92 -1.93 0.50
N LEU A 28 14.13 -1.61 1.01
CA LEU A 28 14.82 -0.33 0.82
C LEU A 28 15.29 -0.04 -0.61
N SER A 29 15.01 -0.93 -1.58
CA SER A 29 15.38 -0.73 -2.99
C SER A 29 14.45 0.21 -3.76
N ARG A 30 13.25 0.50 -3.24
CA ARG A 30 12.19 1.29 -3.88
C ARG A 30 11.41 2.06 -2.82
N GLN A 31 10.51 2.95 -3.22
CA GLN A 31 9.54 3.54 -2.27
C GLN A 31 8.65 2.45 -1.66
N PHE A 32 8.34 2.58 -0.37
CA PHE A 32 7.65 1.54 0.39
C PHE A 32 6.70 2.13 1.43
N PHE A 33 5.77 1.28 1.90
CA PHE A 33 4.90 1.52 3.04
C PHE A 33 5.27 0.56 4.17
N VAL A 34 5.25 1.04 5.41
CA VAL A 34 5.33 0.23 6.63
C VAL A 34 4.10 0.50 7.47
N PHE A 35 3.43 -0.57 7.88
CA PHE A 35 2.23 -0.48 8.70
C PHE A 35 2.55 -0.66 10.18
N PRO A 36 1.69 -0.18 11.09
CA PRO A 36 1.83 -0.43 12.53
C PRO A 36 1.83 -1.92 12.91
N CYS A 37 1.26 -2.79 12.06
CA CYS A 37 1.33 -4.25 12.21
C CYS A 37 2.66 -4.86 11.71
N GLN A 38 3.67 -4.04 11.43
CA GLN A 38 5.02 -4.40 10.95
C GLN A 38 5.11 -4.98 9.54
N HIS A 39 3.99 -5.14 8.83
CA HIS A 39 4.04 -5.51 7.42
C HIS A 39 4.52 -4.35 6.55
N SER A 40 5.37 -4.68 5.59
CA SER A 40 5.99 -3.72 4.69
C SER A 40 5.90 -4.14 3.22
N PHE A 41 5.68 -3.17 2.34
CA PHE A 41 5.41 -3.40 0.93
C PHE A 41 6.03 -2.30 0.09
N HIS A 42 6.54 -2.63 -1.09
CA HIS A 42 6.83 -1.60 -2.09
C HIS A 42 5.53 -0.92 -2.53
N SER A 43 5.61 0.38 -2.83
CA SER A 43 4.46 1.20 -3.21
C SER A 43 3.73 0.63 -4.45
N ASP A 44 4.47 0.15 -5.45
CA ASP A 44 3.93 -0.48 -6.65
C ASP A 44 3.27 -1.85 -6.39
N CYS A 45 3.91 -2.66 -5.54
CA CYS A 45 3.40 -3.97 -5.13
C CYS A 45 2.09 -3.83 -4.35
N MET A 46 2.04 -2.88 -3.43
CA MET A 46 0.86 -2.56 -2.65
C MET A 46 -0.27 -2.03 -3.53
N GLY A 47 0.03 -1.06 -4.40
CA GLY A 47 -0.95 -0.48 -5.32
C GLY A 47 -1.61 -1.53 -6.22
N ARG A 48 -0.84 -2.52 -6.70
CA ARG A 48 -1.38 -3.62 -7.50
C ARG A 48 -2.35 -4.49 -6.71
N LYS A 49 -1.97 -4.90 -5.50
CA LYS A 49 -2.81 -5.74 -4.63
C LYS A 49 -4.06 -5.00 -4.18
N VAL A 50 -3.95 -3.72 -3.83
CA VAL A 50 -5.13 -2.90 -3.51
C VAL A 50 -6.07 -2.81 -4.70
N LEU A 51 -5.56 -2.71 -5.94
CA LEU A 51 -6.40 -2.70 -7.15
C LEU A 51 -7.09 -4.04 -7.44
N GLU A 52 -6.45 -5.16 -7.13
CA GLU A 52 -7.04 -6.52 -7.27
C GLU A 52 -8.21 -6.71 -6.31
N TYR A 53 -8.10 -6.22 -5.07
CA TYR A 53 -9.06 -6.47 -3.99
C TYR A 53 -10.01 -5.31 -3.67
N SER A 54 -9.84 -4.15 -4.31
CA SER A 54 -10.71 -3.00 -4.08
C SER A 54 -12.05 -3.20 -4.80
N GLY A 55 -13.14 -2.85 -4.11
CA GLY A 55 -14.46 -2.75 -4.75
C GLY A 55 -14.49 -1.65 -5.82
N PHE A 56 -15.42 -1.76 -6.75
CA PHE A 56 -15.52 -0.97 -7.99
C PHE A 56 -15.34 0.56 -7.81
N GLY A 57 -15.83 1.12 -6.70
CA GLY A 57 -15.70 2.55 -6.38
C GLY A 57 -14.28 3.00 -6.02
N HIS A 58 -13.58 2.25 -5.16
CA HIS A 58 -12.21 2.57 -4.74
C HIS A 58 -11.22 2.39 -5.90
N SER A 59 -11.38 1.32 -6.69
CA SER A 59 -10.49 1.06 -7.83
C SER A 59 -10.59 2.14 -8.91
N LYS A 60 -11.79 2.70 -9.16
CA LYS A 60 -11.99 3.76 -10.16
C LYS A 60 -11.19 5.02 -9.81
N LYS A 61 -11.26 5.46 -8.55
CA LYS A 61 -10.54 6.65 -8.08
C LYS A 61 -9.02 6.44 -8.11
N ILE A 62 -8.54 5.29 -7.63
CA ILE A 62 -7.11 4.93 -7.67
C ILE A 62 -6.59 4.93 -9.12
N ARG A 63 -7.31 4.29 -10.06
CA ARG A 63 -6.94 4.29 -11.49
C ARG A 63 -6.92 5.69 -12.08
N GLN A 64 -7.88 6.54 -11.72
CA GLN A 64 -7.93 7.93 -12.19
C GLN A 64 -6.71 8.73 -11.72
N LEU A 65 -6.33 8.64 -10.45
CA LEU A 65 -5.16 9.32 -9.89
C LEU A 65 -3.87 8.80 -10.53
N GLN A 66 -3.73 7.49 -10.67
CA GLN A 66 -2.59 6.86 -11.37
C GLN A 66 -2.46 7.33 -12.82
N MET A 67 -3.57 7.45 -13.56
CA MET A 67 -3.56 7.96 -14.94
C MET A 67 -3.10 9.42 -15.01
N GLN A 68 -3.50 10.27 -14.07
CA GLN A 68 -3.07 11.67 -14.04
C GLN A 68 -1.55 11.79 -13.86
N ILE A 69 -0.98 10.96 -13.00
CA ILE A 69 0.47 10.92 -12.76
C ILE A 69 1.20 10.34 -13.97
N HIS A 70 0.76 9.18 -14.49
CA HIS A 70 1.47 8.46 -15.55
C HIS A 70 1.42 9.16 -16.91
N LYS A 71 0.28 9.80 -17.24
CA LYS A 71 0.13 10.59 -18.47
C LYS A 71 0.71 12.01 -18.36
N GLY A 72 1.31 12.37 -17.23
CA GLY A 72 1.88 13.71 -17.02
C GLY A 72 0.85 14.84 -17.08
N LEU A 73 -0.42 14.56 -16.77
CA LEU A 73 -1.52 15.55 -16.80
C LEU A 73 -1.41 16.58 -15.67
N VAL A 74 -0.60 16.26 -14.65
CA VAL A 74 -0.32 17.11 -13.49
C VAL A 74 1.19 17.24 -13.29
N ASN A 75 1.63 18.41 -12.87
CA ASN A 75 3.04 18.77 -12.71
C ASN A 75 3.28 19.59 -11.43
N GLY A 76 4.55 19.66 -11.00
CA GLY A 76 4.97 20.38 -9.80
C GLY A 76 4.15 20.02 -8.55
N ALA A 77 3.76 21.04 -7.77
CA ALA A 77 2.99 20.89 -6.54
C ALA A 77 1.64 20.15 -6.73
N LYS A 78 1.00 20.28 -7.90
CA LYS A 78 -0.24 19.52 -8.19
C LYS A 78 0.03 18.03 -8.31
N ARG A 79 1.15 17.64 -8.90
CA ARG A 79 1.55 16.22 -8.98
C ARG A 79 1.80 15.66 -7.59
N GLU A 80 2.49 16.40 -6.73
CA GLU A 80 2.76 15.99 -5.34
C GLU A 80 1.47 15.79 -4.55
N ALA A 81 0.49 16.71 -4.68
CA ALA A 81 -0.81 16.56 -4.04
C ALA A 81 -1.57 15.30 -4.53
N VAL A 82 -1.54 15.02 -5.83
CA VAL A 82 -2.18 13.82 -6.41
C VAL A 82 -1.47 12.53 -5.97
N VAL A 83 -0.14 12.55 -5.85
CA VAL A 83 0.64 11.43 -5.31
C VAL A 83 0.28 11.19 -3.84
N ALA A 84 0.22 12.24 -3.02
CA ALA A 84 -0.15 12.12 -1.62
C ALA A 84 -1.59 11.58 -1.43
N GLU A 85 -2.54 12.02 -2.27
CA GLU A 85 -3.91 11.48 -2.25
C GLU A 85 -3.93 9.99 -2.63
N LEU A 86 -3.16 9.60 -3.66
CA LEU A 86 -3.04 8.20 -4.07
C LEU A 86 -2.43 7.34 -2.95
N ASP A 87 -1.34 7.79 -2.35
CA ASP A 87 -0.65 7.09 -1.27
C ASP A 87 -1.55 6.93 -0.05
N ALA A 88 -2.30 7.96 0.34
CA ALA A 88 -3.25 7.89 1.44
C ALA A 88 -4.37 6.85 1.20
N LEU A 89 -4.86 6.74 -0.04
CA LEU A 89 -5.87 5.74 -0.40
C LEU A 89 -5.30 4.32 -0.36
N VAL A 90 -4.12 4.13 -0.96
CA VAL A 90 -3.46 2.82 -1.04
C VAL A 90 -2.97 2.34 0.33
N ALA A 91 -2.47 3.24 1.17
CA ALA A 91 -1.91 2.94 2.48
C ALA A 91 -2.94 2.98 3.62
N SER A 92 -4.23 3.10 3.31
CA SER A 92 -5.31 3.21 4.31
C SER A 92 -5.39 2.01 5.26
N ALA A 93 -5.05 0.80 4.78
CA ALA A 93 -5.02 -0.41 5.60
C ALA A 93 -4.03 -1.45 5.06
N CYS A 94 -3.49 -2.27 5.96
CA CYS A 94 -2.59 -3.37 5.59
C CYS A 94 -3.37 -4.49 4.88
N ILE A 95 -2.90 -4.93 3.71
CA ILE A 95 -3.55 -6.00 2.92
C ILE A 95 -3.46 -7.39 3.55
N LEU A 96 -2.67 -7.57 4.62
CA LEU A 96 -2.46 -8.86 5.28
C LEU A 96 -3.17 -9.01 6.64
N CYS A 97 -3.60 -7.91 7.28
CA CYS A 97 -4.13 -7.97 8.66
C CYS A 97 -5.44 -7.23 8.89
N SER A 98 -5.90 -6.42 7.94
CA SER A 98 -7.15 -5.66 8.07
C SER A 98 -8.32 -6.40 7.41
N ASP A 99 -9.41 -5.70 7.12
CA ASP A 99 -10.56 -6.21 6.36
C ASP A 99 -10.19 -6.93 5.06
N PHE A 100 -9.04 -6.61 4.46
CA PHE A 100 -8.50 -7.35 3.32
C PHE A 100 -8.30 -8.84 3.63
N ALA A 101 -7.81 -9.20 4.81
CA ALA A 101 -7.63 -10.59 5.20
C ALA A 101 -8.98 -11.31 5.37
N ILE A 102 -9.98 -10.62 5.92
CA ILE A 102 -11.34 -11.16 6.09
C ILE A 102 -12.00 -11.44 4.74
N LYS A 103 -11.82 -10.55 3.75
CA LYS A 103 -12.38 -10.74 2.40
C LYS A 103 -11.79 -11.92 1.63
N ARG A 104 -10.66 -12.47 2.10
CA ARG A 104 -9.93 -13.56 1.45
C ARG A 104 -10.13 -14.92 2.13
N ILE A 105 -10.98 -15.00 3.17
CA ILE A 105 -11.24 -16.26 3.88
C ILE A 105 -11.84 -17.34 2.99
N ASP A 106 -12.58 -16.93 1.95
CA ASP A 106 -13.22 -17.83 0.99
C ASP A 106 -12.29 -18.19 -0.18
N GLU A 107 -11.09 -17.60 -0.26
CA GLU A 107 -10.10 -17.96 -1.27
C GLU A 107 -9.47 -19.32 -0.94
N PRO A 108 -9.32 -20.23 -1.93
CA PRO A 108 -8.67 -21.50 -1.70
C PRO A 108 -7.20 -21.27 -1.32
N PHE A 109 -6.71 -22.05 -0.35
CA PHE A 109 -5.31 -22.01 0.08
C PHE A 109 -4.31 -22.38 -1.02
N ILE A 110 -4.76 -23.15 -2.02
CA ILE A 110 -3.98 -23.56 -3.18
C ILE A 110 -4.73 -23.07 -4.42
N SER A 111 -4.06 -22.22 -5.20
CA SER A 111 -4.58 -21.72 -6.48
C SER A 111 -4.17 -22.63 -7.64
N THR A 112 -4.75 -22.41 -8.81
CA THR A 112 -4.36 -23.13 -10.04
C THR A 112 -2.92 -22.87 -10.45
N ASP A 113 -2.32 -21.76 -10.00
CA ASP A 113 -0.94 -21.37 -10.32
C ASP A 113 0.09 -22.05 -9.38
N ASP A 114 -0.37 -22.68 -8.30
CA ASP A 114 0.49 -23.40 -7.33
C ASP A 114 0.72 -24.88 -7.72
N ASN A 115 0.25 -25.29 -8.91
CA ASN A 115 0.42 -26.65 -9.40
C ASN A 115 1.85 -26.83 -9.99
N PRO A 116 2.62 -27.84 -9.55
CA PRO A 116 4.01 -28.05 -9.97
C PRO A 116 4.20 -28.39 -11.45
#